data_AF-A0A3C0GAT5-F1
#
_entry.id   AF-A0A3C0GAT5-F1
#
_cell.length_a   1.000
_cell.length_b   1.000
_cell.length_c   1.000
_cell.angle_alpha   90.00
_cell.angle_beta   90.00
_cell.angle_gamma   90.00
#
_symmetry.space_group_name_H-M   'P 1'
#
loop_
_entity.id
_entity.type
_entity.pdbx_description
1 polymer ?
#
loop_
_entity_poly.entity_id
_entity_poly.type
_entity_poly.pdbx_seq_one_letter_code
_entity_poly.pdbx_strand_id
1 'polypeptide(L)'
;MNTEVKKQVKQILVEYLTDVGSAFAITEEGEQVYLSKRLTKKMDVQPGDIFDAHVLLNYADKRDMIKYRAMRVKVATDIAPIFQDT
;
A
#
# COMPACT_ATOMS: atom_id res chain seq x y z
N MET A 1 9.85 -4.13 26.32
CA MET A 1 10.09 -4.92 25.09
C MET A 1 9.97 -4.00 23.90
N ASN A 2 11.07 -3.65 23.24
CA ASN A 2 11.03 -2.91 21.99
C ASN A 2 10.89 -3.94 20.87
N THR A 3 9.66 -4.19 20.43
CA THR A 3 9.42 -5.05 19.27
C THR A 3 9.89 -4.28 18.03
N GLU A 4 11.03 -4.66 17.47
CA GLU A 4 11.38 -4.27 16.11
C GLU A 4 10.28 -4.74 15.18
N VAL A 5 9.42 -3.82 14.76
CA VAL A 5 8.47 -4.09 13.68
C VAL A 5 9.31 -4.29 12.43
N LYS A 6 9.49 -5.55 12.03
CA LYS A 6 10.18 -5.93 10.79
C LYS A 6 9.51 -5.19 9.64
N LYS A 7 10.14 -4.14 9.14
CA LYS A 7 9.64 -3.32 8.04
C LYS A 7 9.82 -4.08 6.74
N GLN A 8 8.88 -4.96 6.41
CA GLN A 8 8.91 -5.65 5.13
C GLN A 8 8.47 -4.66 4.04
N VAL A 9 9.31 -4.53 3.01
CA VAL A 9 8.91 -3.89 1.76
C VAL A 9 8.16 -4.96 0.98
N LYS A 10 6.94 -4.64 0.56
CA LYS A 10 6.10 -5.48 -0.29
C LYS A 10 5.65 -4.68 -1.50
N GLN A 11 5.42 -5.36 -2.61
CA GLN A 11 4.70 -4.75 -3.70
C GLN A 11 3.23 -4.62 -3.37
N ILE A 12 2.66 -3.52 -3.81
CA ILE A 12 1.25 -3.22 -3.69
C ILE A 12 0.72 -2.75 -5.05
N LEU A 13 -0.40 -3.32 -5.47
CA LEU A 13 -1.16 -2.89 -6.65
C LEU A 13 -2.30 -1.99 -6.19
N VAL A 14 -2.35 -0.77 -6.70
CA VAL A 14 -3.44 0.17 -6.38
C VAL A 14 -4.71 -0.23 -7.13
N GLU A 15 -5.76 -0.57 -6.39
CA GLU A 15 -7.04 -0.98 -6.98
C GLU A 15 -7.92 0.24 -7.28
N TYR A 16 -8.01 1.20 -6.36
CA TYR A 16 -8.84 2.39 -6.55
C TYR A 16 -8.38 3.59 -5.73
N LEU A 17 -8.64 4.78 -6.28
CA LEU A 17 -8.53 6.08 -5.62
C LEU A 17 -9.93 6.54 -5.20
N THR A 18 -10.07 6.90 -3.93
CA THR A 18 -11.32 7.45 -3.39
C THR A 18 -11.49 8.93 -3.76
N ASP A 19 -12.73 9.41 -3.81
CA ASP A 19 -13.06 10.83 -4.08
C ASP A 19 -12.41 11.80 -3.09
N VAL A 20 -12.17 11.36 -1.86
CA VAL A 20 -11.52 12.17 -0.82
C VAL A 20 -9.99 12.18 -0.94
N GLY A 21 -9.43 11.38 -1.86
CA GLY A 21 -8.04 11.39 -2.27
C GLY A 21 -7.14 10.33 -1.61
N SER A 22 -7.65 9.48 -0.73
CA SER A 22 -6.94 8.26 -0.30
C SER A 22 -7.06 7.15 -1.34
N ALA A 23 -6.20 6.14 -1.29
CA ALA A 23 -6.29 4.97 -2.15
C ALA A 23 -6.23 3.67 -1.36
N PHE A 24 -6.68 2.59 -2.00
CA PHE A 24 -6.57 1.23 -1.51
C PHE A 24 -5.81 0.39 -2.51
N ALA A 25 -4.93 -0.44 -1.99
CA ALA A 25 -4.10 -1.34 -2.73
C ALA A 25 -4.15 -2.73 -2.11
N ILE A 26 -3.64 -3.72 -2.84
CA ILE A 26 -3.50 -5.10 -2.38
C ILE A 26 -2.05 -5.55 -2.47
N THR A 27 -1.59 -6.35 -1.52
CA THR A 27 -0.33 -7.09 -1.66
C THR A 27 -0.52 -8.32 -2.53
N GLU A 28 0.58 -9.02 -2.83
CA GLU A 28 0.54 -10.29 -3.56
C GLU A 28 -0.28 -11.37 -2.85
N GLU A 29 -0.31 -11.32 -1.51
CA GLU A 29 -1.09 -12.25 -0.70
C GLU A 29 -2.56 -11.83 -0.55
N GLY A 30 -3.01 -10.79 -1.26
CA GLY A 30 -4.36 -10.24 -1.20
C GLY A 30 -4.64 -9.41 0.06
N GLU A 31 -3.62 -8.98 0.80
CA GLU A 31 -3.81 -8.15 1.97
C GLU A 31 -4.14 -6.71 1.56
N GLN A 32 -5.26 -6.17 2.04
CA GLN A 32 -5.62 -4.78 1.74
C GLN A 32 -4.71 -3.78 2.49
N VAL A 33 -4.23 -2.77 1.76
CA VAL A 33 -3.30 -1.74 2.22
C VAL A 33 -3.88 -0.35 1.95
N TYR A 34 -3.97 0.47 3.00
CA TYR A 34 -4.40 1.86 2.90
C TYR A 34 -3.26 2.82 2.49
N LEU A 35 -3.54 3.72 1.55
CA LEU A 35 -2.67 4.82 1.14
C LEU A 35 -3.33 6.15 1.53
N SER A 36 -2.62 6.93 2.37
CA SER A 36 -3.13 8.25 2.79
C SER A 36 -3.19 9.26 1.66
N LYS A 37 -4.12 10.22 1.73
CA LYS A 37 -4.22 11.36 0.80
C LYS A 37 -2.91 12.11 0.55
N ARG A 38 -2.06 12.21 1.58
CA ARG A 38 -0.75 12.85 1.45
C ARG A 38 0.20 12.03 0.58
N LEU A 39 0.15 10.70 0.71
CA LEU A 39 0.98 9.78 -0.03
C LEU A 39 0.55 9.75 -1.50
N THR A 40 -0.76 9.58 -1.75
CA THR A 40 -1.34 9.54 -3.10
C THR A 40 -1.03 10.82 -3.86
N LYS A 41 -1.27 12.00 -3.25
CA LYS A 41 -0.95 13.29 -3.86
C LYS A 41 0.54 13.45 -4.16
N LYS A 42 1.42 12.97 -3.27
CA LYS A 42 2.88 13.12 -3.44
C LYS A 42 3.41 12.26 -4.60
N MET A 43 2.81 11.10 -4.81
CA MET A 43 3.28 10.10 -5.76
C MET A 43 2.43 10.08 -7.04
N ASP A 44 1.44 10.97 -7.15
CA ASP A 44 0.47 11.03 -8.25
C ASP A 44 -0.25 9.70 -8.54
N VAL A 45 -0.62 9.00 -7.46
CA VAL A 45 -1.13 7.62 -7.52
C VAL A 45 -2.40 7.51 -8.35
N GLN A 46 -2.38 6.56 -9.29
CA GLN A 46 -3.52 6.10 -10.09
C GLN A 46 -3.87 4.63 -9.80
N PRO A 47 -5.13 4.21 -10.03
CA PRO A 47 -5.47 2.79 -10.12
C PRO A 47 -4.62 2.09 -11.19
N GLY A 48 -4.15 0.88 -10.89
CA GLY A 48 -3.22 0.12 -11.73
C GLY A 48 -1.75 0.36 -11.41
N ASP A 49 -1.40 1.41 -10.66
CA ASP A 49 0.00 1.63 -10.28
C ASP A 49 0.50 0.55 -9.32
N ILE A 50 1.76 0.16 -9.49
CA ILE A 50 2.44 -0.80 -8.62
C ILE A 50 3.61 -0.10 -7.92
N PHE A 51 3.63 -0.19 -6.60
CA PHE A 51 4.65 0.42 -5.75
C PHE A 51 5.33 -0.60 -4.84
N ASP A 52 6.61 -0.40 -4.60
CA ASP A 52 7.29 -0.98 -3.44
C ASP A 52 6.97 -0.14 -2.21
N ALA A 53 6.35 -0.76 -1.20
CA ALA A 53 5.86 -0.08 -0.01
C ALA A 53 6.31 -0.78 1.27
N HIS A 54 6.63 0.00 2.30
CA HIS A 54 6.68 -0.54 3.66
C HIS A 54 5.24 -0.73 4.16
N VAL A 55 4.82 -1.98 4.29
CA VAL A 55 3.47 -2.34 4.77
C VAL A 55 3.52 -2.49 6.29
N LEU A 56 2.76 -1.65 6.99
CA LEU A 56 2.69 -1.63 8.44
C LEU A 56 1.24 -1.83 8.88
N LEU A 57 1.05 -2.35 10.09
CA LEU A 57 -0.27 -2.27 10.71
C LEU A 57 -0.75 -0.82 10.75
N ASN A 58 -2.05 -0.63 10.51
CA ASN A 58 -2.69 0.69 10.49
C ASN A 58 -2.75 1.31 11.90
N TYR A 59 -3.41 2.44 12.09
CA TYR A 59 -3.66 2.97 13.45
C TYR A 59 -4.66 2.09 14.20
N ALA A 60 -4.56 2.01 15.53
CA ALA A 60 -5.34 1.06 16.34
C ALA A 60 -6.86 1.18 16.12
N ASP A 61 -7.35 2.40 15.98
CA ASP A 61 -8.73 2.78 15.67
C ASP A 61 -9.20 2.37 14.26
N LYS A 62 -8.29 2.00 13.36
CA LYS A 62 -8.58 1.68 11.96
C LYS A 62 -8.25 0.25 11.56
N ARG A 63 -7.41 -0.44 12.35
CA ARG A 63 -6.90 -1.79 12.03
C ARG A 63 -8.01 -2.83 11.90
N ASP A 64 -9.11 -2.68 12.63
CA ASP A 64 -10.22 -3.63 12.59
C ASP A 64 -11.00 -3.57 11.28
N MET A 65 -10.97 -2.41 10.59
CA MET A 65 -11.57 -2.25 9.27
C MET A 65 -10.55 -2.50 8.16
N ILE A 66 -9.37 -1.88 8.26
CA ILE A 66 -8.28 -1.98 7.28
C ILE A 66 -6.97 -2.20 8.03
N LYS A 67 -6.50 -3.44 7.98
CA LYS A 67 -5.39 -3.93 8.80
C LYS A 67 -4.07 -3.21 8.53
N TYR A 68 -3.77 -2.88 7.27
CA TYR A 68 -2.47 -2.35 6.88
C TYR A 68 -2.51 -0.97 6.24
N ARG A 69 -1.37 -0.29 6.28
CA ARG A 69 -1.11 0.98 5.59
C ARG A 69 0.25 0.98 4.93
N ALA A 70 0.35 1.72 3.83
CA ALA A 70 1.61 1.94 3.11
C ALA A 70 2.38 3.12 3.72
N MET A 71 3.71 2.96 3.76
CA MET A 71 4.66 4.02 4.09
C MET A 71 5.85 3.95 3.14
N ARG A 72 6.49 5.11 2.89
CA ARG A 72 7.76 5.21 2.13
C ARG A 72 7.71 4.44 0.79
N VAL A 73 6.69 4.75 0.00
CA VAL A 73 6.48 4.09 -1.30
C VAL A 73 7.46 4.58 -2.36
N LYS A 74 7.79 3.71 -3.31
CA LYS A 74 8.55 4.00 -4.52
C LYS A 74 7.91 3.25 -5.68
N VAL A 75 7.99 3.80 -6.90
CA VAL A 75 7.54 3.09 -8.11
C VAL A 75 8.29 1.77 -8.18
N ALA A 76 7.58 0.66 -8.35
CA ALA A 76 8.18 -0.65 -8.47
C ALA A 76 8.98 -0.73 -9.78
N THR A 77 10.25 -1.14 -9.70
CA THR A 77 11.09 -1.35 -10.89
C THR A 77 11.05 -2.78 -11.39
N ASP A 78 10.77 -3.73 -10.49
CA ASP A 78 10.74 -5.17 -10.78
C ASP A 78 9.39 -5.76 -10.36
N ILE A 79 8.37 -5.63 -11.21
CA ILE A 79 7.00 -6.05 -10.89
C ILE A 79 6.90 -7.58 -10.75
N ALA A 80 6.34 -8.03 -9.64
CA ALA A 80 6.11 -9.44 -9.35
C ALA A 80 5.22 -10.08 -10.45
N PRO A 81 5.47 -11.35 -10.85
CA PRO A 81 4.79 -11.96 -11.98
C PRO A 81 3.27 -11.91 -11.90
N ILE A 82 2.71 -11.99 -10.70
CA ILE A 82 1.25 -11.99 -10.49
C ILE A 82 0.57 -10.65 -10.83
N PHE A 83 1.35 -9.56 -10.94
CA PHE A 83 0.86 -8.23 -11.28
C PHE A 83 1.15 -7.85 -12.74
N GLN A 84 1.66 -8.77 -13.56
CA GLN A 84 1.99 -8.50 -14.97
C GLN A 84 0.80 -8.68 -15.92
N ASP A 85 -0.34 -9.20 -15.45
CA ASP A 85 -1.50 -9.59 -16.27
C ASP A 85 -2.71 -8.61 -16.17
N THR A 86 -2.47 -7.31 -16.18
CA THR A 86 -3.54 -6.28 -16.26
C THR A 86 -3.54 -5.52 -17.58
#